data_AF-A0A0N7Z5F8-F1
#
_entry.id   AF-A0A0N7Z5F8-F1
#
_cell.length_a   1.000
_cell.length_b   1.000
_cell.length_c   1.000
_cell.angle_alpha   90.00
_cell.angle_beta   90.00
_cell.angle_gamma   90.00
#
_symmetry.space_group_name_H-M   'P 1'
#
loop_
_entity.id
_entity.type
_entity.pdbx_description
1 polymer ?
#
loop_
_entity_poly.entity_id
_entity_poly.type
_entity_poly.pdbx_seq_one_letter_code
_entity_poly.pdbx_strand_id
1 'polypeptide(L)'
;MNLNTIASGTAIVALTTVRNNQNLTREVQQRLTSLGFQPGLVDGIWGNRTQSAFTAFATRNRLQADVISPRAAQVLLGIQPRPTTPTPPPRPTPVPTPTPPTIAQPPATPTPTPRPPVTATPTPAPTPTPRPPATATPTPAPTPTPRPPVTATPTPAPSGPRFAPPTQAIPTGLRPIASDVFTWQMSRISADQRLTRQIQQGLDAMGHNPGPIDGLWGGRTQAGYVEFSRAYGFNSNELSPIAALMLLEPAIPRIPVTRPIRQLTSQNFIDVARSIGCEVAAVRAVVDVEAAGSGFLRDGRPKILFEAHWFSEFTNGQFDESDGDISSPVWNRALYIGGAGEWDRIYRASNLNRAGALKSASWGLGQIMGFNHGAAGYRDVESFVRDMHESEGKQLTAMFNFIKSNRLDRFLINRDWAGFALRYNGESYRVNRYDEKLAEAYNYWRNAA
;
A
#
# COMPACT_ATOMS: atom_id res chain seq x y z
N MET A 1 11.12 35.96 8.84
CA MET A 1 11.69 35.66 7.51
C MET A 1 11.25 34.25 7.13
N ASN A 2 10.55 34.10 6.00
CA ASN A 2 10.03 32.82 5.48
C ASN A 2 10.26 32.73 3.95
N LEU A 3 10.07 31.56 3.33
CA LEU A 3 10.37 31.37 1.91
C LEU A 3 9.55 32.30 1.00
N ASN A 4 8.30 32.59 1.34
CA ASN A 4 7.45 33.51 0.56
C ASN A 4 8.04 34.93 0.52
N THR A 5 8.51 35.46 1.65
CA THR A 5 9.15 36.79 1.70
C THR A 5 10.46 36.86 0.92
N ILE A 6 11.21 35.75 0.84
CA ILE A 6 12.44 35.66 0.04
C ILE A 6 12.10 35.57 -1.45
N ALA A 7 11.09 34.77 -1.81
CA ALA A 7 10.65 34.56 -3.19
C ALA A 7 10.09 35.82 -3.86
N SER A 8 9.50 36.74 -3.09
CA SER A 8 8.91 38.01 -3.56
C SER A 8 9.85 39.21 -3.45
N GLY A 9 11.02 39.07 -2.82
CA GLY A 9 12.00 40.15 -2.62
C GLY A 9 13.20 40.07 -3.56
N THR A 10 14.16 40.99 -3.37
CA THR A 10 15.46 40.99 -4.09
C THR A 10 16.62 40.49 -3.23
N ALA A 11 16.39 40.22 -1.94
CA ALA A 11 17.43 39.85 -1.00
C ALA A 11 17.89 38.38 -1.18
N ILE A 12 19.21 38.19 -1.16
CA ILE A 12 19.84 36.87 -1.10
C ILE A 12 20.16 36.56 0.36
N VAL A 13 19.68 35.42 0.87
CA VAL A 13 19.86 35.03 2.28
C VAL A 13 20.97 34.00 2.38
N ALA A 14 22.02 34.31 3.15
CA ALA A 14 23.11 33.36 3.40
C ALA A 14 22.62 32.13 4.18
N LEU A 15 23.14 30.94 3.86
CA LEU A 15 22.74 29.73 4.57
C LEU A 15 23.05 29.77 6.08
N THR A 16 24.03 30.56 6.53
CA THR A 16 24.28 30.78 7.97
C THR A 16 23.09 31.42 8.68
N THR A 17 22.40 32.36 8.03
CA THR A 17 21.17 32.97 8.53
C THR A 17 20.00 31.98 8.52
N VAL A 18 19.93 31.11 7.51
CA VAL A 18 18.91 30.05 7.43
C VAL A 18 19.09 29.03 8.55
N ARG A 19 20.33 28.57 8.77
CA ARG A 19 20.71 27.62 9.83
C ARG A 19 20.34 28.10 11.23
N ASN A 20 20.47 29.39 11.48
CA ASN A 20 20.15 30.00 12.77
C ASN A 20 18.64 30.31 12.93
N ASN A 21 17.82 30.04 11.92
CA ASN A 21 16.38 30.24 11.95
C ASN A 21 15.64 28.89 11.83
N GLN A 22 15.19 28.38 12.97
CA GLN A 22 14.57 27.05 13.07
C GLN A 22 13.30 26.92 12.20
N ASN A 23 12.47 27.96 12.14
CA ASN A 23 11.22 27.95 11.37
C ASN A 23 11.49 27.95 9.86
N LEU A 24 12.43 28.78 9.40
CA LEU A 24 12.85 28.80 7.99
C LEU A 24 13.53 27.49 7.59
N THR A 25 14.31 26.89 8.50
CA THR A 25 14.92 25.57 8.28
C THR A 25 13.87 24.47 8.11
N ARG A 26 12.83 24.41 8.96
CA ARG A 26 11.72 23.45 8.78
C ARG A 26 11.05 23.63 7.43
N GLU A 27 10.78 24.87 7.05
CA GLU A 27 10.13 25.17 5.77
C GLU A 27 10.97 24.67 4.59
N VAL A 28 12.29 24.93 4.59
CA VAL A 28 13.21 24.41 3.58
C VAL A 28 13.26 22.88 3.60
N GLN A 29 13.31 22.23 4.77
CA GLN A 29 13.29 20.76 4.88
C GLN A 29 11.98 20.17 4.33
N GLN A 30 10.82 20.78 4.60
CA GLN A 30 9.53 20.34 4.04
C GLN A 30 9.55 20.45 2.52
N ARG A 31 10.02 21.58 2.00
CA ARG A 31 10.06 21.85 0.56
C ARG A 31 11.04 20.94 -0.17
N LEU A 32 12.24 20.75 0.36
CA LEU A 32 13.20 19.78 -0.15
C LEU A 32 12.63 18.36 -0.16
N THR A 33 11.95 17.96 0.93
CA THR A 33 11.26 16.66 1.01
C THR A 33 10.18 16.53 -0.06
N SER A 34 9.34 17.57 -0.24
CA SER A 34 8.29 17.58 -1.26
C SER A 34 8.82 17.55 -2.69
N LEU A 35 10.03 18.09 -2.92
CA LEU A 35 10.71 18.08 -4.21
C LEU A 35 11.54 16.81 -4.45
N GLY A 36 11.47 15.84 -3.53
CA GLY A 36 12.12 14.54 -3.63
C GLY A 36 13.59 14.52 -3.20
N PHE A 37 14.07 15.58 -2.54
CA PHE A 37 15.37 15.58 -1.85
C PHE A 37 15.21 15.03 -0.43
N GLN A 38 16.31 14.56 0.18
CA GLN A 38 16.26 13.86 1.48
C GLN A 38 16.96 14.67 2.59
N PRO A 39 16.35 15.75 3.11
CA PRO A 39 16.98 16.60 4.11
C PRO A 39 17.04 15.97 5.51
N GLY A 40 16.42 14.79 5.71
CA GLY A 40 16.27 14.14 7.00
C GLY A 40 14.89 14.43 7.62
N LEU A 41 14.83 14.44 8.94
CA LEU A 41 13.62 14.82 9.67
C LEU A 41 13.33 16.31 9.45
N VAL A 42 12.04 16.69 9.43
CA VAL A 42 11.62 18.09 9.40
C VAL A 42 11.58 18.62 10.84
N ASP A 43 12.75 18.79 11.42
CA ASP A 43 12.96 19.13 12.83
C ASP A 43 13.44 20.57 13.04
N GLY A 44 13.72 21.30 11.95
CA GLY A 44 14.21 22.68 11.99
C GLY A 44 15.69 22.78 12.32
N ILE A 45 16.41 21.66 12.31
CA ILE A 45 17.84 21.58 12.58
C ILE A 45 18.58 21.38 11.26
N TRP A 46 19.42 22.35 10.89
CA TRP A 46 20.18 22.27 9.65
C TRP A 46 21.41 21.38 9.81
N GLY A 47 21.21 20.06 9.68
CA GLY A 47 22.26 19.05 9.77
C GLY A 47 22.84 18.62 8.41
N ASN A 48 23.75 17.64 8.43
CA ASN A 48 24.45 17.15 7.24
C ASN A 48 23.49 16.64 6.14
N ARG A 49 22.38 15.99 6.51
CA ARG A 49 21.35 15.54 5.55
C ARG A 49 20.65 16.72 4.88
N THR A 50 20.31 17.75 5.65
CA THR A 50 19.68 18.98 5.12
C THR A 50 20.65 19.73 4.20
N GLN A 51 21.93 19.80 4.56
CA GLN A 51 22.97 20.37 3.71
C GLN A 51 23.10 19.60 2.38
N SER A 52 23.21 18.27 2.42
CA SER A 52 23.32 17.45 1.20
C SER A 52 22.08 17.57 0.31
N ALA A 53 20.89 17.57 0.90
CA ALA A 53 19.63 17.76 0.18
C ALA A 53 19.53 19.14 -0.48
N PHE A 54 19.95 20.19 0.22
CA PHE A 54 19.96 21.54 -0.33
C PHE A 54 20.99 21.70 -1.45
N THR A 55 22.20 21.14 -1.30
CA THR A 55 23.22 21.13 -2.36
C THR A 55 22.73 20.39 -3.61
N ALA A 56 22.10 19.22 -3.44
CA ALA A 56 21.52 18.47 -4.55
C ALA A 56 20.38 19.25 -5.22
N PHE A 57 19.55 19.93 -4.44
CA PHE A 57 18.51 20.82 -4.93
C PHE A 57 19.06 22.00 -5.75
N ALA A 58 20.07 22.69 -5.22
CA ALA A 58 20.71 23.80 -5.90
C ALA A 58 21.36 23.32 -7.22
N THR A 59 22.06 22.19 -7.19
CA THR A 59 22.68 21.59 -8.38
C THR A 59 21.66 21.22 -9.46
N ARG A 60 20.58 20.52 -9.10
CA ARG A 60 19.51 20.11 -10.04
C ARG A 60 18.85 21.30 -10.73
N ASN A 61 18.78 22.43 -10.04
CA ASN A 61 18.09 23.63 -10.53
C ASN A 61 19.05 24.74 -11.02
N ARG A 62 20.37 24.45 -11.10
CA ARG A 62 21.42 25.41 -11.51
C ARG A 62 21.44 26.68 -10.65
N LEU A 63 21.33 26.51 -9.34
CA LEU A 63 21.35 27.57 -8.33
C LEU A 63 22.63 27.50 -7.49
N GLN A 64 22.94 28.58 -6.78
CA GLN A 64 24.02 28.60 -5.78
C GLN A 64 23.64 27.77 -4.54
N ALA A 65 24.60 26.98 -4.03
CA ALA A 65 24.36 26.03 -2.95
C ALA A 65 24.65 26.58 -1.53
N ASP A 66 25.18 27.79 -1.44
CA ASP A 66 25.60 28.49 -0.21
C ASP A 66 24.62 29.58 0.24
N VAL A 67 23.62 29.90 -0.59
CA VAL A 67 22.60 30.92 -0.35
C VAL A 67 21.20 30.48 -0.78
N ILE A 68 20.15 31.08 -0.21
CA ILE A 68 18.79 31.04 -0.74
C ILE A 68 18.50 32.38 -1.43
N SER A 69 18.57 32.38 -2.76
CA SER A 69 18.14 33.52 -3.60
C SER A 69 16.61 33.53 -3.79
N PRO A 70 16.01 34.64 -4.27
CA PRO A 70 14.58 34.68 -4.60
C PRO A 70 14.17 33.56 -5.57
N ARG A 71 15.03 33.25 -6.55
CA ARG A 71 14.82 32.15 -7.49
C ARG A 71 14.83 30.79 -6.79
N ALA A 72 15.77 30.57 -5.87
CA ALA A 72 15.81 29.33 -5.09
C ALA A 72 14.56 29.15 -4.23
N ALA A 73 14.09 30.22 -3.59
CA ALA A 73 12.87 30.21 -2.79
C ALA A 73 11.62 29.92 -3.64
N GLN A 74 11.51 30.50 -4.84
CA GLN A 74 10.40 30.21 -5.77
C GLN A 74 10.37 28.73 -6.18
N VAL A 75 11.53 28.15 -6.53
CA VAL A 75 11.60 26.74 -6.92
C VAL A 75 11.31 25.83 -5.73
N LEU A 76 11.78 26.15 -4.51
CA LEU A 76 11.40 25.44 -3.28
C LEU A 76 9.88 25.47 -3.05
N LEU A 77 9.22 26.59 -3.34
CA LEU A 77 7.78 26.76 -3.18
C LEU A 77 6.96 26.15 -4.34
N GLY A 78 7.61 25.64 -5.39
CA GLY A 78 6.92 25.16 -6.59
C GLY A 78 6.33 26.28 -7.45
N ILE A 79 6.73 27.53 -7.22
CA ILE A 79 6.31 28.69 -8.00
C ILE A 79 7.23 28.77 -9.22
N GLN A 80 6.88 28.08 -10.30
CA GLN A 80 7.56 28.28 -11.57
C GLN A 80 6.90 29.43 -12.35
N PRO A 81 7.67 30.45 -12.80
CA PRO A 81 7.18 31.33 -13.85
C PRO A 81 6.97 30.47 -15.11
N ARG A 82 5.81 30.67 -15.72
CA ARG A 82 5.41 30.02 -16.97
C ARG A 82 6.54 30.11 -18.00
N PRO A 83 6.95 29.02 -18.66
CA PRO A 83 7.86 29.12 -19.79
C PRO A 83 7.22 30.02 -20.85
N THR A 84 7.83 31.14 -21.17
CA THR A 84 7.49 31.90 -22.38
C THR A 84 7.87 31.02 -23.56
N THR A 85 6.87 30.53 -24.28
CA THR A 85 7.05 29.70 -25.46
C THR A 85 7.82 30.50 -26.52
N PRO A 86 9.01 30.07 -26.98
CA PRO A 86 9.62 30.66 -28.17
C PRO A 86 8.77 30.30 -29.40
N THR A 87 8.50 31.30 -30.22
CA THR A 87 7.77 31.17 -31.50
C THR A 87 8.43 30.09 -32.38
N PRO A 88 7.68 29.12 -32.92
CA PRO A 88 8.24 28.08 -33.76
C PRO A 88 8.69 28.65 -35.12
N PRO A 89 9.81 28.17 -35.70
CA PRO A 89 10.22 28.56 -37.05
C PRO A 89 9.31 27.92 -38.12
N PRO A 90 9.23 28.50 -39.33
CA PRO A 90 8.29 28.07 -40.36
C PRO A 90 8.59 26.65 -40.88
N ARG A 91 7.50 25.93 -41.16
CA ARG A 91 7.44 24.52 -41.57
C ARG A 91 8.07 24.29 -42.96
N PRO A 92 8.99 23.33 -43.14
CA PRO A 92 9.47 22.93 -44.47
C PRO A 92 8.43 22.10 -45.23
N THR A 93 8.40 22.31 -46.55
CA THR A 93 7.50 21.70 -47.56
C THR A 93 7.74 20.19 -47.72
N PRO A 94 6.69 19.36 -47.90
CA PRO A 94 6.85 17.90 -48.05
C PRO A 94 7.44 17.51 -49.43
N VAL A 95 8.36 16.54 -49.41
CA VAL A 95 8.90 15.83 -50.59
C VAL A 95 8.10 14.53 -50.80
N PRO A 96 7.76 14.13 -52.04
CA PRO A 96 6.96 12.94 -52.30
C PRO A 96 7.72 11.63 -52.02
N THR A 97 6.99 10.66 -51.43
CA THR A 97 7.45 9.31 -51.09
C THR A 97 7.42 8.39 -52.32
N PRO A 98 8.47 7.58 -52.60
CA PRO A 98 8.46 6.61 -53.69
C PRO A 98 7.65 5.34 -53.36
N THR A 99 6.97 4.83 -54.39
CA THR A 99 6.13 3.62 -54.40
C THR A 99 6.94 2.32 -54.19
N PRO A 100 6.48 1.37 -53.35
CA PRO A 100 7.15 0.08 -53.17
C PRO A 100 6.82 -0.93 -54.31
N PRO A 101 7.75 -1.84 -54.67
CA PRO A 101 7.54 -2.84 -55.72
C PRO A 101 6.76 -4.07 -55.22
N THR A 102 5.95 -4.62 -56.13
CA THR A 102 5.11 -5.81 -55.97
C THR A 102 5.95 -7.09 -55.86
N ILE A 103 5.74 -7.89 -54.82
CA ILE A 103 6.32 -9.24 -54.68
C ILE A 103 5.23 -10.29 -54.96
N ALA A 104 5.58 -11.27 -55.79
CA ALA A 104 4.73 -12.34 -56.26
C ALA A 104 4.36 -13.36 -55.17
N GLN A 105 3.14 -13.89 -55.29
CA GLN A 105 2.47 -14.83 -54.39
C GLN A 105 2.94 -16.28 -54.65
N PRO A 106 3.24 -17.09 -53.61
CA PRO A 106 3.52 -18.52 -53.77
C PRO A 106 2.23 -19.37 -53.81
N PRO A 107 2.26 -20.57 -54.44
CA PRO A 107 1.06 -21.35 -54.75
C PRO A 107 0.53 -22.16 -53.57
N ALA A 108 -0.80 -22.37 -53.57
CA ALA A 108 -1.54 -23.16 -52.60
C ALA A 108 -1.18 -24.66 -52.64
N THR A 109 -1.26 -25.32 -51.49
CA THR A 109 -1.09 -26.79 -51.34
C THR A 109 -2.22 -27.32 -50.43
N PRO A 110 -2.71 -28.56 -50.62
CA PRO A 110 -4.12 -28.90 -50.49
C PRO A 110 -4.62 -29.31 -49.09
N THR A 111 -5.93 -29.18 -48.95
CA THR A 111 -6.81 -29.61 -47.86
C THR A 111 -6.74 -31.12 -47.56
N PRO A 112 -6.62 -31.53 -46.29
CA PRO A 112 -6.94 -32.90 -45.88
C PRO A 112 -8.41 -33.06 -45.42
N THR A 113 -9.00 -34.15 -45.92
CA THR A 113 -10.35 -34.72 -45.78
C THR A 113 -10.75 -35.04 -44.31
N PRO A 114 -12.06 -35.01 -43.93
CA PRO A 114 -12.49 -35.14 -42.53
C PRO A 114 -12.48 -36.59 -42.02
N ARG A 115 -12.18 -36.76 -40.72
CA ARG A 115 -12.16 -38.04 -39.99
C ARG A 115 -13.51 -38.29 -39.27
N PRO A 116 -14.02 -39.54 -39.22
CA PRO A 116 -15.35 -39.89 -38.69
C PRO A 116 -15.49 -39.81 -37.15
N PRO A 117 -16.73 -39.82 -36.61
CA PRO A 117 -17.00 -39.51 -35.21
C PRO A 117 -16.64 -40.67 -34.30
N VAL A 118 -16.04 -40.36 -33.15
CA VAL A 118 -15.84 -41.32 -32.06
C VAL A 118 -16.82 -41.05 -30.92
N THR A 119 -17.38 -42.17 -30.49
CA THR A 119 -18.49 -42.44 -29.58
C THR A 119 -18.35 -41.84 -28.19
N ALA A 120 -19.46 -41.37 -27.62
CA ALA A 120 -19.58 -40.94 -26.24
C ALA A 120 -19.42 -42.12 -25.27
N THR A 121 -18.65 -41.90 -24.19
CA THR A 121 -18.54 -42.83 -23.06
C THR A 121 -19.29 -42.25 -21.85
N PRO A 122 -20.16 -43.03 -21.18
CA PRO A 122 -21.06 -42.52 -20.15
C PRO A 122 -20.38 -42.20 -18.81
N THR A 123 -20.91 -41.16 -18.18
CA THR A 123 -20.70 -40.70 -16.80
C THR A 123 -21.09 -41.75 -15.76
N PRO A 124 -20.27 -42.04 -14.73
CA PRO A 124 -20.76 -42.66 -13.51
C PRO A 124 -21.25 -41.61 -12.49
N ALA A 125 -22.44 -41.87 -11.95
CA ALA A 125 -23.16 -41.07 -10.97
C ALA A 125 -22.51 -41.11 -9.56
N PRO A 126 -22.74 -40.08 -8.70
CA PRO A 126 -22.21 -40.04 -7.35
C PRO A 126 -23.00 -40.93 -6.38
N THR A 127 -22.28 -41.74 -5.59
CA THR A 127 -22.82 -42.56 -4.48
C THR A 127 -22.72 -41.78 -3.15
N PRO A 128 -23.74 -41.83 -2.27
CA PRO A 128 -23.86 -40.97 -1.09
C PRO A 128 -22.90 -41.31 0.07
N THR A 129 -22.43 -40.27 0.74
CA THR A 129 -21.59 -40.30 1.95
C THR A 129 -22.41 -40.68 3.20
N PRO A 130 -21.98 -41.67 4.02
CA PRO A 130 -22.63 -41.95 5.29
C PRO A 130 -22.20 -40.99 6.41
N ARG A 131 -23.19 -40.61 7.21
CA ARG A 131 -23.18 -39.77 8.41
C ARG A 131 -22.38 -40.41 9.57
N PRO A 132 -21.57 -39.65 10.33
CA PRO A 132 -20.90 -40.20 11.52
C PRO A 132 -21.86 -40.33 12.72
N PRO A 133 -21.69 -41.34 13.59
CA PRO A 133 -22.51 -41.54 14.77
C PRO A 133 -22.05 -40.67 15.96
N ALA A 134 -23.00 -40.47 16.87
CA ALA A 134 -22.93 -39.60 18.05
C ALA A 134 -21.80 -39.96 19.03
N THR A 135 -21.10 -38.93 19.52
CA THR A 135 -20.14 -39.06 20.62
C THR A 135 -20.88 -39.04 21.96
N ALA A 136 -20.55 -40.01 22.80
CA ALA A 136 -21.09 -40.20 24.14
C ALA A 136 -20.66 -39.08 25.10
N THR A 137 -21.60 -38.70 25.96
CA THR A 137 -21.42 -37.83 27.13
C THR A 137 -20.86 -38.65 28.30
N PRO A 138 -19.76 -38.23 28.94
CA PRO A 138 -19.48 -38.59 30.33
C PRO A 138 -19.87 -37.46 31.30
N THR A 139 -20.61 -37.84 32.34
CA THR A 139 -20.96 -37.07 33.55
C THR A 139 -20.21 -37.73 34.75
N PRO A 140 -20.18 -37.16 35.96
CA PRO A 140 -19.45 -35.99 36.47
C PRO A 140 -18.45 -36.38 37.61
N ALA A 141 -17.70 -35.42 38.19
CA ALA A 141 -17.32 -35.35 39.62
C ALA A 141 -16.24 -34.27 39.87
N PRO A 142 -15.97 -33.82 41.11
CA PRO A 142 -16.89 -33.45 42.20
C PRO A 142 -16.71 -31.98 42.64
N THR A 143 -17.70 -31.50 43.38
CA THR A 143 -17.82 -30.16 43.98
C THR A 143 -16.80 -29.89 45.10
N PRO A 144 -16.04 -28.79 45.06
CA PRO A 144 -15.43 -28.22 46.25
C PRO A 144 -16.34 -27.16 46.92
N THR A 145 -16.47 -27.33 48.23
CA THR A 145 -17.18 -26.57 49.27
C THR A 145 -16.90 -25.05 49.27
N PRO A 146 -17.88 -24.19 49.65
CA PRO A 146 -17.83 -22.74 49.39
C PRO A 146 -16.79 -21.96 50.20
N ARG A 147 -16.10 -21.04 49.50
CA ARG A 147 -15.28 -19.97 50.08
C ARG A 147 -16.17 -18.76 50.39
N PRO A 148 -15.97 -18.03 51.51
CA PRO A 148 -16.81 -16.89 51.92
C PRO A 148 -16.89 -15.78 50.85
N PRO A 149 -18.00 -15.01 50.83
CA PRO A 149 -18.34 -14.14 49.72
C PRO A 149 -17.36 -12.96 49.64
N VAL A 150 -16.52 -12.97 48.62
CA VAL A 150 -15.96 -11.72 48.10
C VAL A 150 -17.09 -11.03 47.34
N THR A 151 -17.45 -9.84 47.78
CA THR A 151 -18.40 -8.95 47.10
C THR A 151 -17.93 -8.71 45.68
N ALA A 152 -18.39 -9.54 44.75
CA ALA A 152 -18.24 -9.32 43.33
C ALA A 152 -19.09 -8.10 43.00
N THR A 153 -18.42 -6.99 42.67
CA THR A 153 -19.05 -5.94 41.87
C THR A 153 -19.67 -6.64 40.65
N PRO A 154 -20.97 -6.48 40.38
CA PRO A 154 -21.62 -7.20 39.30
C PRO A 154 -20.90 -6.86 37.99
N THR A 155 -20.38 -7.89 37.33
CA THR A 155 -19.99 -7.78 35.93
C THR A 155 -21.27 -7.54 35.15
N PRO A 156 -21.46 -6.38 34.49
CA PRO A 156 -22.69 -6.13 33.78
C PRO A 156 -22.80 -7.12 32.60
N ALA A 157 -23.98 -7.71 32.46
CA ALA A 157 -24.42 -8.50 31.31
C ALA A 157 -24.12 -7.77 29.98
N PRO A 158 -23.97 -8.48 28.84
CA PRO A 158 -23.73 -7.85 27.55
C PRO A 158 -24.90 -6.91 27.26
N SER A 159 -24.64 -5.61 27.45
CA SER A 159 -25.58 -4.56 27.16
C SER A 159 -25.79 -4.58 25.64
N GLY A 160 -27.02 -4.37 25.16
CA GLY A 160 -27.27 -4.14 23.73
C GLY A 160 -26.41 -3.00 23.17
N PRO A 161 -26.52 -2.67 21.86
CA PRO A 161 -25.70 -1.65 21.23
C PRO A 161 -25.71 -0.36 22.08
N ARG A 162 -24.56 -0.02 22.67
CA ARG A 162 -24.43 1.17 23.50
C ARG A 162 -24.46 2.36 22.55
N PHE A 163 -25.58 3.08 22.50
CA PHE A 163 -25.62 4.33 21.77
C PHE A 163 -24.79 5.39 22.50
N ALA A 164 -24.13 6.24 21.72
CA ALA A 164 -23.44 7.40 22.26
C ALA A 164 -24.45 8.29 23.04
N PRO A 165 -24.16 8.68 24.30
CA PRO A 165 -25.03 9.57 25.07
C PRO A 165 -25.31 10.88 24.32
N PRO A 166 -26.48 11.52 24.51
CA PRO A 166 -26.79 12.81 23.89
C PRO A 166 -25.77 13.91 24.22
N THR A 167 -25.16 13.84 25.40
CA THR A 167 -24.14 14.76 25.91
C THR A 167 -22.72 14.48 25.37
N GLN A 168 -22.51 13.32 24.73
CA GLN A 168 -21.22 12.96 24.15
C GLN A 168 -20.92 13.87 22.95
N ALA A 169 -19.71 14.44 22.91
CA ALA A 169 -19.23 15.24 21.80
C ALA A 169 -19.16 14.40 20.51
N ILE A 170 -19.61 14.98 19.39
CA ILE A 170 -19.57 14.31 18.08
C ILE A 170 -18.11 14.05 17.69
N PRO A 171 -17.76 12.83 17.25
CA PRO A 171 -16.40 12.52 16.84
C PRO A 171 -16.06 13.22 15.53
N THR A 172 -14.85 13.76 15.44
CA THR A 172 -14.36 14.50 14.26
C THR A 172 -13.84 13.60 13.14
N GLY A 173 -14.41 12.39 13.00
CA GLY A 173 -14.08 11.42 11.97
C GLY A 173 -14.46 9.97 12.29
N LEU A 174 -14.29 9.08 11.31
CA LEU A 174 -14.62 7.64 11.37
C LEU A 174 -13.70 6.86 12.33
N ARG A 175 -12.42 7.25 12.43
CA ARG A 175 -11.43 6.52 13.23
C ARG A 175 -11.77 6.45 14.73
N PRO A 176 -12.17 7.55 15.40
CA PRO A 176 -12.69 7.49 16.76
C PRO A 176 -13.90 6.55 16.91
N ILE A 177 -14.85 6.60 15.97
CA ILE A 177 -16.05 5.75 16.00
C ILE A 177 -15.67 4.27 15.84
N ALA A 178 -14.76 3.95 14.92
CA ALA A 178 -14.27 2.60 14.67
C ALA A 178 -13.49 2.01 15.87
N SER A 179 -12.88 2.86 16.71
CA SER A 179 -12.11 2.45 17.89
C SER A 179 -12.91 2.41 19.19
N ASP A 180 -14.19 2.81 19.17
CA ASP A 180 -15.03 2.96 20.35
C ASP A 180 -16.08 1.84 20.44
N VAL A 181 -16.78 1.76 21.57
CA VAL A 181 -17.90 0.82 21.80
C VAL A 181 -19.26 1.43 21.44
N PHE A 182 -19.29 2.73 21.10
CA PHE A 182 -20.53 3.46 20.88
C PHE A 182 -21.03 3.43 19.44
N THR A 183 -22.33 3.20 19.27
CA THR A 183 -23.05 3.37 18.01
C THR A 183 -23.62 4.79 17.93
N TRP A 184 -23.48 5.44 16.77
CA TRP A 184 -23.90 6.82 16.57
C TRP A 184 -25.15 6.91 15.70
N GLN A 185 -26.16 7.63 16.16
CA GLN A 185 -27.35 7.94 15.35
C GLN A 185 -26.94 8.81 14.16
N MET A 186 -27.35 8.44 12.95
CA MET A 186 -26.95 9.14 11.73
C MET A 186 -27.41 10.60 11.73
N SER A 187 -28.58 10.88 12.30
CA SER A 187 -29.12 12.23 12.50
C SER A 187 -28.23 13.13 13.37
N ARG A 188 -27.38 12.56 14.24
CA ARG A 188 -26.44 13.32 15.08
C ARG A 188 -25.13 13.64 14.39
N ILE A 189 -24.70 12.80 13.45
CA ILE A 189 -23.35 12.85 12.89
C ILE A 189 -23.29 13.34 11.44
N SER A 190 -24.41 13.26 10.71
CA SER A 190 -24.53 13.70 9.31
C SER A 190 -24.33 15.20 9.08
N ALA A 191 -24.46 16.03 10.12
CA ALA A 191 -24.18 17.46 10.02
C ALA A 191 -22.69 17.79 10.12
N ASP A 192 -21.84 16.88 10.62
CA ASP A 192 -20.40 17.11 10.70
C ASP A 192 -19.76 16.95 9.32
N GLN A 193 -19.24 18.04 8.76
CA GLN A 193 -18.72 18.05 7.39
C GLN A 193 -17.51 17.13 7.21
N ARG A 194 -16.66 17.00 8.22
CA ARG A 194 -15.43 16.21 8.14
C ARG A 194 -15.74 14.72 8.17
N LEU A 195 -16.61 14.31 9.09
CA LEU A 195 -17.09 12.94 9.20
C LEU A 195 -17.90 12.55 7.97
N THR A 196 -18.78 13.44 7.49
CA THR A 196 -19.55 13.22 6.26
C THR A 196 -18.63 13.00 5.06
N ARG A 197 -17.58 13.81 4.91
CA ARG A 197 -16.59 13.64 3.84
C ARG A 197 -15.91 12.26 3.90
N GLN A 198 -15.58 11.77 5.10
CA GLN A 198 -14.99 10.45 5.27
C GLN A 198 -15.97 9.32 4.98
N ILE A 199 -17.24 9.47 5.34
CA ILE A 199 -18.30 8.52 4.97
C ILE A 199 -18.47 8.50 3.44
N GLN A 200 -18.54 9.66 2.78
CA GLN A 200 -18.61 9.76 1.32
C GLN A 200 -17.41 9.08 0.66
N GLN A 201 -16.19 9.32 1.14
CA GLN A 201 -14.99 8.64 0.64
C GLN A 201 -15.09 7.12 0.76
N GLY A 202 -15.54 6.61 1.92
CA GLY A 202 -15.71 5.18 2.15
C GLY A 202 -16.80 4.56 1.27
N LEU A 203 -17.94 5.25 1.11
CA LEU A 203 -19.04 4.81 0.28
C LEU A 203 -18.62 4.72 -1.20
N ASP A 204 -17.99 5.77 -1.72
CA ASP A 204 -17.46 5.82 -3.09
C ASP A 204 -16.45 4.69 -3.33
N ALA A 205 -15.51 4.50 -2.40
CA ALA A 205 -14.54 3.41 -2.45
C ALA A 205 -15.17 2.00 -2.43
N MET A 206 -16.34 1.85 -1.81
CA MET A 206 -17.10 0.59 -1.79
C MET A 206 -18.11 0.45 -2.93
N GLY A 207 -18.16 1.40 -3.86
CA GLY A 207 -19.06 1.38 -5.01
C GLY A 207 -20.49 1.84 -4.70
N HIS A 208 -20.72 2.48 -3.56
CA HIS A 208 -21.99 3.10 -3.19
C HIS A 208 -21.93 4.60 -3.50
N ASN A 209 -22.52 5.03 -4.62
CA ASN A 209 -22.40 6.41 -5.11
C ASN A 209 -22.95 7.45 -4.11
N PRO A 210 -22.09 8.21 -3.42
CA PRO A 210 -22.54 9.18 -2.43
C PRO A 210 -22.79 10.57 -3.03
N GLY A 211 -22.58 10.75 -4.34
CA GLY A 211 -22.46 12.05 -4.99
C GLY A 211 -21.07 12.68 -4.79
N PRO A 212 -20.94 14.00 -4.97
CA PRO A 212 -19.69 14.71 -4.73
C PRO A 212 -19.18 14.50 -3.31
N ILE A 213 -17.85 14.34 -3.16
CA ILE A 213 -17.19 14.28 -1.86
C ILE A 213 -17.04 15.72 -1.33
N ASP A 214 -18.13 16.29 -0.87
CA ASP A 214 -18.27 17.70 -0.48
C ASP A 214 -18.43 17.92 1.03
N GLY A 215 -18.63 16.84 1.80
CA GLY A 215 -18.93 16.90 3.22
C GLY A 215 -20.36 17.34 3.53
N LEU A 216 -21.26 17.36 2.54
CA LEU A 216 -22.67 17.69 2.71
C LEU A 216 -23.49 16.40 2.66
N TRP A 217 -24.27 16.16 3.72
CA TRP A 217 -25.14 14.99 3.77
C TRP A 217 -26.40 15.19 2.90
N GLY A 218 -26.23 15.03 1.58
CA GLY A 218 -27.30 15.16 0.60
C GLY A 218 -28.03 13.85 0.30
N GLY A 219 -29.06 13.93 -0.56
CA GLY A 219 -29.87 12.76 -0.94
C GLY A 219 -29.07 11.61 -1.55
N ARG A 220 -27.99 11.89 -2.29
CA ARG A 220 -27.10 10.85 -2.83
C ARG A 220 -26.26 10.19 -1.73
N THR A 221 -25.73 10.96 -0.79
CA THR A 221 -24.97 10.42 0.35
C THR A 221 -25.87 9.54 1.22
N GLN A 222 -27.11 9.98 1.47
CA GLN A 222 -28.11 9.18 2.16
C GLN A 222 -28.42 7.88 1.42
N ALA A 223 -28.67 7.94 0.11
CA ALA A 223 -28.96 6.76 -0.71
C ALA A 223 -27.77 5.78 -0.70
N GLY A 224 -26.55 6.26 -0.92
CA GLY A 224 -25.32 5.46 -0.86
C GLY A 224 -25.14 4.80 0.51
N TYR A 225 -25.41 5.50 1.61
CA TYR A 225 -25.34 4.92 2.95
C TYR A 225 -26.41 3.84 3.19
N VAL A 226 -27.64 4.06 2.72
CA VAL A 226 -28.72 3.06 2.80
C VAL A 226 -28.36 1.78 2.02
N GLU A 227 -27.80 1.93 0.83
CA GLU A 227 -27.33 0.81 0.02
C GLU A 227 -26.19 0.04 0.69
N PHE A 228 -25.21 0.77 1.25
CA PHE A 228 -24.13 0.19 2.05
C PHE A 228 -24.68 -0.58 3.26
N SER A 229 -25.53 0.04 4.06
CA SER A 229 -26.09 -0.61 5.26
C SER A 229 -26.89 -1.86 4.89
N ARG A 230 -27.68 -1.82 3.81
CA ARG A 230 -28.40 -3.00 3.30
C ARG A 230 -27.44 -4.11 2.84
N ALA A 231 -26.39 -3.76 2.08
CA ALA A 231 -25.46 -4.73 1.52
C ALA A 231 -24.68 -5.50 2.60
N TYR A 232 -24.38 -4.86 3.74
CA TYR A 232 -23.56 -5.43 4.81
C TYR A 232 -24.34 -5.77 6.09
N GLY A 233 -25.67 -5.68 6.06
CA GLY A 233 -26.53 -6.05 7.20
C GLY A 233 -26.46 -5.08 8.38
N PHE A 234 -26.13 -3.82 8.13
CA PHE A 234 -26.20 -2.75 9.12
C PHE A 234 -27.57 -2.05 9.11
N ASN A 235 -27.87 -1.33 10.17
CA ASN A 235 -29.00 -0.42 10.22
C ASN A 235 -28.63 0.90 9.50
N SER A 236 -29.50 1.41 8.63
CA SER A 236 -29.25 2.61 7.82
C SER A 236 -29.38 3.92 8.59
N ASN A 237 -29.92 3.89 9.81
CA ASN A 237 -30.14 5.07 10.64
C ASN A 237 -29.02 5.30 11.66
N GLU A 238 -27.99 4.46 11.67
CA GLU A 238 -26.92 4.50 12.65
C GLU A 238 -25.59 4.08 12.04
N LEU A 239 -24.49 4.58 12.61
CA LEU A 239 -23.13 4.19 12.28
C LEU A 239 -22.52 3.46 13.48
N SER A 240 -22.43 2.14 13.37
CA SER A 240 -21.76 1.28 14.35
C SER A 240 -20.23 1.35 14.20
N PRO A 241 -19.45 0.96 15.22
CA PRO A 241 -17.99 0.86 15.10
C PRO A 241 -17.53 -0.02 13.93
N ILE A 242 -18.25 -1.11 13.65
CA ILE A 242 -17.94 -2.03 12.54
C ILE A 242 -18.24 -1.37 11.18
N ALA A 243 -19.37 -0.69 11.06
CA ALA A 243 -19.71 0.06 9.85
C ALA A 243 -18.73 1.22 9.60
N ALA A 244 -18.34 1.94 10.66
CA ALA A 244 -17.32 2.99 10.59
C ALA A 244 -15.96 2.43 10.19
N LEU A 245 -15.58 1.25 10.69
CA LEU A 245 -14.36 0.56 10.29
C LEU A 245 -14.41 0.17 8.81
N MET A 246 -15.53 -0.36 8.31
CA MET A 246 -15.68 -0.67 6.87
C MET A 246 -15.64 0.58 5.99
N LEU A 247 -16.20 1.70 6.43
CA LEU A 247 -16.12 2.96 5.68
C LEU A 247 -14.73 3.61 5.76
N LEU A 248 -14.01 3.39 6.86
CA LEU A 248 -12.64 3.87 7.07
C LEU A 248 -11.60 3.01 6.34
N GLU A 249 -11.86 1.71 6.27
CA GLU A 249 -10.99 0.64 5.77
C GLU A 249 -11.85 -0.33 4.95
N PRO A 250 -12.37 0.07 3.78
CA PRO A 250 -13.22 -0.81 2.99
C PRO A 250 -12.41 -2.04 2.63
N ALA A 251 -12.81 -3.20 3.14
CA ALA A 251 -12.14 -4.45 2.82
C ALA A 251 -11.99 -4.53 1.29
N ILE A 252 -10.82 -4.89 0.76
CA ILE A 252 -10.74 -5.26 -0.66
C ILE A 252 -11.77 -6.39 -0.81
N PRO A 253 -12.89 -6.21 -1.55
CA PRO A 253 -14.06 -7.07 -1.40
C PRO A 253 -13.70 -8.57 -1.41
N ARG A 254 -14.10 -9.37 -0.42
CA ARG A 254 -13.77 -10.82 -0.27
C ARG A 254 -12.44 -11.19 0.41
N ILE A 255 -11.67 -10.25 0.96
CA ILE A 255 -10.55 -10.58 1.86
C ILE A 255 -10.94 -10.16 3.29
N PRO A 256 -11.12 -11.11 4.24
CA PRO A 256 -11.43 -10.76 5.61
C PRO A 256 -10.26 -10.01 6.24
N VAL A 257 -10.52 -8.81 6.78
CA VAL A 257 -9.54 -8.06 7.58
C VAL A 257 -9.45 -8.73 8.95
N THR A 258 -8.55 -9.69 9.09
CA THR A 258 -8.18 -10.26 10.39
C THR A 258 -7.34 -9.25 11.18
N ARG A 259 -7.42 -9.26 12.52
CA ARG A 259 -6.40 -8.57 13.33
C ARG A 259 -5.05 -9.20 13.01
N PRO A 260 -4.09 -8.46 12.42
CA PRO A 260 -2.85 -9.06 11.93
C PRO A 260 -1.95 -9.48 13.09
N ILE A 261 -1.23 -10.59 12.92
CA ILE A 261 -0.14 -10.98 13.82
C ILE A 261 1.13 -10.24 13.35
N ARG A 262 1.45 -9.16 14.06
CA ARG A 262 2.51 -8.20 13.69
C ARG A 262 3.93 -8.58 14.14
N GLN A 263 4.10 -9.65 14.91
CA GLN A 263 5.40 -10.00 15.47
C GLN A 263 5.96 -11.25 14.82
N LEU A 264 7.12 -11.13 14.20
CA LEU A 264 7.92 -12.29 13.80
C LEU A 264 8.43 -13.02 15.04
N THR A 265 8.21 -14.34 15.07
CA THR A 265 8.73 -15.22 16.11
C THR A 265 10.05 -15.84 15.68
N SER A 266 10.88 -16.28 16.64
CA SER A 266 12.10 -17.04 16.34
C SER A 266 11.81 -18.28 15.47
N GLN A 267 10.65 -18.92 15.68
CA GLN A 267 10.24 -20.07 14.89
C GLN A 267 10.04 -19.72 13.41
N ASN A 268 9.47 -18.54 13.09
CA ASN A 268 9.32 -18.11 11.70
C ASN A 268 10.67 -18.01 10.98
N PHE A 269 11.70 -17.47 11.64
CA PHE A 269 13.04 -17.39 11.08
C PHE A 269 13.67 -18.78 10.89
N ILE A 270 13.49 -19.68 11.87
CA ILE A 270 14.00 -21.07 11.82
C ILE A 270 13.39 -21.83 10.65
N ASP A 271 12.06 -21.77 10.49
CA ASP A 271 11.36 -22.52 9.44
C ASP A 271 11.76 -22.05 8.04
N VAL A 272 11.89 -20.74 7.85
CA VAL A 272 12.36 -20.16 6.59
C VAL A 272 13.81 -20.53 6.32
N ALA A 273 14.70 -20.42 7.31
CA ALA A 273 16.12 -20.80 7.17
C ALA A 273 16.26 -22.27 6.76
N ARG A 274 15.48 -23.16 7.39
CA ARG A 274 15.42 -24.59 7.05
C ARG A 274 14.93 -24.81 5.62
N SER A 275 13.92 -24.06 5.17
CA SER A 275 13.36 -24.19 3.81
C SER A 275 14.33 -23.81 2.69
N ILE A 276 15.28 -22.92 3.01
CA ILE A 276 16.35 -22.47 2.10
C ILE A 276 17.61 -23.34 2.26
N GLY A 277 17.89 -23.84 3.46
CA GLY A 277 19.17 -24.48 3.78
C GLY A 277 20.27 -23.47 4.12
N CYS A 278 19.91 -22.31 4.67
CA CYS A 278 20.86 -21.30 5.15
C CYS A 278 20.78 -21.13 6.67
N GLU A 279 21.66 -20.31 7.24
CA GLU A 279 21.64 -19.98 8.66
C GLU A 279 20.48 -19.03 9.01
N VAL A 280 19.95 -19.15 10.23
CA VAL A 280 18.94 -18.23 10.77
C VAL A 280 19.45 -16.78 10.77
N ALA A 281 20.75 -16.58 11.03
CA ALA A 281 21.39 -15.27 10.96
C ALA A 281 21.30 -14.63 9.57
N ALA A 282 21.38 -15.42 8.49
CA ALA A 282 21.23 -14.91 7.12
C ALA A 282 19.80 -14.43 6.85
N VAL A 283 18.79 -15.18 7.31
CA VAL A 283 17.38 -14.78 7.19
C VAL A 283 17.13 -13.48 7.96
N ARG A 284 17.62 -13.38 9.20
CA ARG A 284 17.48 -12.17 10.02
C ARG A 284 18.19 -10.97 9.42
N ALA A 285 19.39 -11.15 8.86
CA ALA A 285 20.13 -10.09 8.18
C ALA A 285 19.35 -9.50 6.99
N VAL A 286 18.75 -10.37 6.17
CA VAL A 286 17.91 -9.93 5.05
C VAL A 286 16.69 -9.16 5.56
N VAL A 287 16.01 -9.64 6.60
CA VAL A 287 14.85 -8.91 7.17
C VAL A 287 15.27 -7.55 7.74
N ASP A 288 16.38 -7.47 8.47
CA ASP A 288 16.85 -6.21 9.07
C ASP A 288 17.21 -5.14 8.03
N VAL A 289 17.73 -5.56 6.87
CA VAL A 289 18.20 -4.63 5.84
C VAL A 289 17.11 -4.31 4.83
N GLU A 290 16.32 -5.31 4.43
CA GLU A 290 15.35 -5.18 3.33
C GLU A 290 13.93 -4.83 3.82
N ALA A 291 13.58 -5.16 5.07
CA ALA A 291 12.29 -4.76 5.62
C ALA A 291 12.37 -3.34 6.19
N ALA A 292 11.42 -2.49 5.80
CA ALA A 292 11.26 -1.16 6.37
C ALA A 292 10.55 -1.20 7.75
N GLY A 293 11.04 -2.03 8.68
CA GLY A 293 10.39 -2.34 9.95
C GLY A 293 9.16 -3.23 9.77
N SER A 294 8.10 -2.98 10.55
CA SER A 294 6.88 -3.80 10.48
C SER A 294 6.29 -3.85 9.06
N GLY A 295 5.82 -5.01 8.64
CA GLY A 295 5.11 -5.19 7.37
C GLY A 295 3.69 -4.62 7.37
N PHE A 296 3.23 -4.05 8.48
CA PHE A 296 1.91 -3.46 8.63
C PHE A 296 1.97 -1.96 8.94
N LEU A 297 0.95 -1.24 8.49
CA LEU A 297 0.66 0.13 8.91
C LEU A 297 0.09 0.13 10.34
N ARG A 298 0.05 1.31 10.99
CA ARG A 298 -0.47 1.45 12.36
C ARG A 298 -1.90 0.95 12.52
N ASP A 299 -2.70 1.04 11.46
CA ASP A 299 -4.10 0.66 11.47
C ASP A 299 -4.36 -0.85 11.30
N GLY A 300 -3.38 -1.61 10.80
CA GLY A 300 -3.50 -3.08 10.68
C GLY A 300 -3.44 -3.57 9.24
N ARG A 301 -3.52 -2.66 8.28
CA ARG A 301 -3.37 -3.02 6.88
C ARG A 301 -1.91 -3.30 6.55
N PRO A 302 -1.62 -4.24 5.63
CA PRO A 302 -0.27 -4.39 5.10
C PRO A 302 0.27 -3.07 4.54
N LYS A 303 1.58 -2.85 4.68
CA LYS A 303 2.25 -1.80 3.91
C LYS A 303 2.17 -2.16 2.45
N ILE A 304 1.74 -1.22 1.63
CA ILE A 304 1.69 -1.39 0.17
C ILE A 304 2.29 -0.19 -0.53
N LEU A 305 2.70 -0.40 -1.78
CA LEU A 305 2.92 0.64 -2.77
C LEU A 305 2.19 0.22 -4.04
N PHE A 306 1.31 1.07 -4.56
CA PHE A 306 0.53 0.78 -5.75
C PHE A 306 1.16 1.39 -7.00
N GLU A 307 1.32 0.60 -8.04
CA GLU A 307 2.04 0.94 -9.26
C GLU A 307 1.07 1.14 -10.44
N ALA A 308 0.72 2.39 -10.73
CA ALA A 308 -0.24 2.71 -11.80
C ALA A 308 0.17 2.23 -13.20
N HIS A 309 1.48 2.12 -13.45
CA HIS A 309 2.00 1.59 -14.72
C HIS A 309 1.83 0.10 -14.87
N TRP A 310 1.98 -0.67 -13.78
CA TRP A 310 1.61 -2.07 -13.78
C TRP A 310 0.10 -2.26 -13.92
N PHE A 311 -0.70 -1.36 -13.35
CA PHE A 311 -2.15 -1.43 -13.51
C PHE A 311 -2.58 -1.16 -14.95
N SER A 312 -2.00 -0.15 -15.60
CA SER A 312 -2.15 0.09 -17.04
C SER A 312 -1.76 -1.15 -17.85
N GLU A 313 -0.58 -1.73 -17.60
CA GLU A 313 -0.12 -2.95 -18.27
C GLU A 313 -1.12 -4.12 -18.11
N PHE A 314 -1.56 -4.43 -16.89
CA PHE A 314 -2.48 -5.54 -16.64
C PHE A 314 -3.91 -5.30 -17.10
N THR A 315 -4.25 -4.06 -17.46
CA THR A 315 -5.55 -3.68 -18.04
C THR A 315 -5.46 -3.29 -19.50
N ASN A 316 -4.29 -3.47 -20.14
CA ASN A 316 -4.00 -3.05 -21.51
C ASN A 316 -4.35 -1.57 -21.77
N GLY A 317 -4.07 -0.70 -20.81
CA GLY A 317 -4.30 0.75 -20.89
C GLY A 317 -5.77 1.17 -20.87
N GLN A 318 -6.71 0.26 -20.56
CA GLN A 318 -8.15 0.52 -20.61
C GLN A 318 -8.59 1.76 -19.80
N PHE A 319 -7.87 2.09 -18.73
CA PHE A 319 -8.24 3.16 -17.80
C PHE A 319 -7.31 4.38 -17.83
N ASP A 320 -6.36 4.43 -18.78
CA ASP A 320 -5.34 5.50 -18.82
C ASP A 320 -5.95 6.90 -19.05
N GLU A 321 -7.04 6.98 -19.82
CA GLU A 321 -7.73 8.24 -20.10
C GLU A 321 -8.71 8.64 -18.99
N SER A 322 -9.42 7.68 -18.39
CA SER A 322 -10.47 7.95 -17.39
C SER A 322 -9.93 8.12 -15.97
N ASP A 323 -8.84 7.43 -15.63
CA ASP A 323 -8.32 7.28 -14.27
C ASP A 323 -6.80 7.43 -14.23
N GLY A 324 -6.27 8.51 -14.81
CA GLY A 324 -4.83 8.77 -15.00
C GLY A 324 -3.96 8.76 -13.72
N ASP A 325 -4.57 8.79 -12.53
CA ASP A 325 -3.89 8.64 -11.25
C ASP A 325 -3.81 7.19 -10.71
N ILE A 326 -4.64 6.31 -11.28
CA ILE A 326 -4.72 4.88 -11.01
C ILE A 326 -4.11 4.04 -12.15
N SER A 327 -4.25 4.48 -13.39
CA SER A 327 -3.72 3.83 -14.60
C SER A 327 -2.89 4.84 -15.38
N SER A 328 -1.62 4.53 -15.62
CA SER A 328 -0.73 5.41 -16.39
C SER A 328 0.31 4.57 -17.12
N PRO A 329 0.43 4.63 -18.45
CA PRO A 329 1.34 3.76 -19.21
C PRO A 329 2.82 4.08 -18.95
N VAL A 330 3.09 5.23 -18.31
CA VAL A 330 4.43 5.67 -17.94
C VAL A 330 4.58 5.64 -16.43
N TRP A 331 5.72 5.14 -15.96
CA TRP A 331 6.09 5.23 -14.56
C TRP A 331 6.16 6.69 -14.12
N ASN A 332 5.39 7.04 -13.09
CA ASN A 332 5.30 8.41 -12.60
C ASN A 332 5.29 8.43 -11.07
N ARG A 333 6.42 8.84 -10.49
CA ARG A 333 6.58 8.96 -9.03
C ARG A 333 5.57 9.90 -8.38
N ALA A 334 5.07 10.90 -9.11
CA ALA A 334 4.13 11.88 -8.56
C ALA A 334 2.76 11.27 -8.22
N LEU A 335 2.46 10.07 -8.73
CA LEU A 335 1.21 9.36 -8.43
C LEU A 335 1.23 8.67 -7.06
N TYR A 336 2.41 8.48 -6.44
CA TYR A 336 2.49 7.88 -5.12
C TYR A 336 2.03 8.88 -4.05
N ILE A 337 1.13 8.41 -3.19
CA ILE A 337 0.66 9.10 -2.00
C ILE A 337 1.47 8.65 -0.78
N GLY A 338 1.81 7.36 -0.73
CA GLY A 338 2.60 6.74 0.33
C GLY A 338 1.80 6.40 1.59
N GLY A 339 2.33 5.43 2.35
CA GLY A 339 1.75 5.00 3.62
C GLY A 339 0.31 4.52 3.47
N ALA A 340 -0.59 5.05 4.30
CA ALA A 340 -2.00 4.69 4.28
C ALA A 340 -2.75 5.18 3.03
N GLY A 341 -2.25 6.19 2.32
CA GLY A 341 -2.93 6.75 1.13
C GLY A 341 -2.81 5.86 -0.11
N GLU A 342 -1.84 4.93 -0.15
CA GLU A 342 -1.77 3.94 -1.24
C GLU A 342 -2.98 3.00 -1.25
N TRP A 343 -3.65 2.84 -0.11
CA TRP A 343 -4.87 2.04 -0.02
C TRP A 343 -6.05 2.67 -0.76
N ASP A 344 -6.16 3.99 -0.78
CA ASP A 344 -7.23 4.67 -1.53
C ASP A 344 -7.10 4.37 -3.04
N ARG A 345 -5.85 4.29 -3.52
CA ARG A 345 -5.53 3.96 -4.92
C ARG A 345 -5.88 2.51 -5.25
N ILE A 346 -5.47 1.56 -4.40
CA ILE A 346 -5.76 0.15 -4.68
C ILE A 346 -7.25 -0.19 -4.57
N TYR A 347 -8.02 0.51 -3.73
CA TYR A 347 -9.48 0.33 -3.66
C TYR A 347 -10.15 0.79 -4.94
N ARG A 348 -9.81 1.99 -5.44
CA ARG A 348 -10.30 2.49 -6.73
C ARG A 348 -9.90 1.57 -7.87
N ALA A 349 -8.63 1.16 -7.94
CA ALA A 349 -8.15 0.20 -8.92
C ALA A 349 -8.91 -1.13 -8.86
N SER A 350 -9.23 -1.62 -7.66
CA SER A 350 -9.91 -2.91 -7.47
C SER A 350 -11.35 -2.90 -7.97
N ASN A 351 -12.00 -1.73 -7.97
CA ASN A 351 -13.34 -1.54 -8.55
C ASN A 351 -13.32 -1.54 -10.09
N LEU A 352 -12.21 -1.10 -10.69
CA LEU A 352 -12.01 -1.12 -12.14
C LEU A 352 -11.59 -2.50 -12.65
N ASN A 353 -10.54 -3.06 -12.06
CA ASN A 353 -10.04 -4.40 -12.35
C ASN A 353 -9.31 -4.99 -11.14
N ARG A 354 -10.04 -5.81 -10.36
CA ARG A 354 -9.52 -6.40 -9.13
C ARG A 354 -8.20 -7.16 -9.29
N ALA A 355 -8.14 -8.10 -10.24
CA ALA A 355 -6.96 -8.94 -10.40
C ALA A 355 -5.74 -8.10 -10.84
N GLY A 356 -5.93 -7.13 -11.73
CA GLY A 356 -4.90 -6.16 -12.12
C GLY A 356 -4.45 -5.32 -10.92
N ALA A 357 -5.39 -4.82 -10.12
CA ALA A 357 -5.09 -3.98 -8.96
C ALA A 357 -4.21 -4.70 -7.93
N LEU A 358 -4.60 -5.91 -7.54
CA LEU A 358 -3.85 -6.70 -6.55
C LEU A 358 -2.45 -7.07 -7.05
N LYS A 359 -2.32 -7.35 -8.36
CA LYS A 359 -1.02 -7.63 -9.01
C LYS A 359 -0.12 -6.40 -9.07
N SER A 360 -0.71 -5.21 -9.15
CA SER A 360 -0.01 -3.93 -9.34
C SER A 360 0.48 -3.30 -8.03
N ALA A 361 0.32 -3.96 -6.89
CA ALA A 361 0.85 -3.46 -5.63
C ALA A 361 1.97 -4.35 -5.07
N SER A 362 2.94 -3.74 -4.39
CA SER A 362 3.84 -4.44 -3.47
C SER A 362 3.16 -4.64 -2.12
N TRP A 363 3.53 -5.71 -1.40
CA TRP A 363 2.85 -6.08 -0.16
C TRP A 363 3.78 -6.43 0.99
N GLY A 364 3.45 -5.92 2.17
CA GLY A 364 3.94 -6.37 3.46
C GLY A 364 5.44 -6.15 3.69
N LEU A 365 5.99 -6.95 4.61
CA LEU A 365 7.37 -6.92 5.10
C LEU A 365 8.40 -6.90 3.98
N GLY A 366 8.28 -7.82 3.02
CA GLY A 366 9.24 -7.98 1.92
C GLY A 366 8.95 -7.15 0.68
N GLN A 367 7.87 -6.35 0.68
CA GLN A 367 7.42 -5.55 -0.48
C GLN A 367 7.36 -6.36 -1.79
N ILE A 368 6.88 -7.59 -1.74
CA ILE A 368 6.76 -8.44 -2.92
C ILE A 368 5.59 -7.97 -3.79
N MET A 369 5.84 -7.72 -5.07
CA MET A 369 4.80 -7.35 -6.03
C MET A 369 3.77 -8.48 -6.20
N GLY A 370 2.48 -8.13 -6.26
CA GLY A 370 1.40 -9.10 -6.37
C GLY A 370 1.44 -9.95 -7.65
N PHE A 371 2.00 -9.43 -8.75
CA PHE A 371 2.22 -10.25 -9.95
C PHE A 371 3.23 -11.38 -9.73
N ASN A 372 4.09 -11.29 -8.70
CA ASN A 372 5.02 -12.34 -8.30
C ASN A 372 4.42 -13.40 -7.36
N HIS A 373 3.10 -13.42 -7.15
CA HIS A 373 2.43 -14.38 -6.25
C HIS A 373 2.82 -15.85 -6.53
N GLY A 374 2.97 -16.24 -7.80
CA GLY A 374 3.43 -17.57 -8.19
C GLY A 374 4.83 -17.90 -7.68
N ALA A 375 5.78 -16.98 -7.87
CA ALA A 375 7.14 -17.12 -7.34
C ALA A 375 7.18 -17.09 -5.80
N ALA A 376 6.23 -16.40 -5.16
CA ALA A 376 6.05 -16.40 -3.71
C ALA A 376 5.36 -17.67 -3.16
N GLY A 377 4.96 -18.61 -4.03
CA GLY A 377 4.39 -19.91 -3.64
C GLY A 377 2.86 -19.96 -3.60
N TYR A 378 2.18 -19.00 -4.22
CA TYR A 378 0.72 -18.91 -4.21
C TYR A 378 0.14 -19.24 -5.58
N ARG A 379 -1.03 -19.88 -5.59
CA ARG A 379 -1.75 -20.24 -6.82
C ARG A 379 -2.35 -19.03 -7.53
N ASP A 380 -2.79 -18.04 -6.76
CA ASP A 380 -3.45 -16.84 -7.25
C ASP A 380 -3.13 -15.63 -6.37
N VAL A 381 -3.32 -14.43 -6.92
CA VAL A 381 -3.00 -13.18 -6.22
C VAL A 381 -3.90 -12.94 -5.01
N GLU A 382 -5.13 -13.46 -5.01
CA GLU A 382 -6.08 -13.33 -3.89
C GLU A 382 -5.57 -14.06 -2.64
N SER A 383 -5.14 -15.31 -2.80
CA SER A 383 -4.57 -16.11 -1.70
C SER A 383 -3.27 -15.51 -1.18
N PHE A 384 -2.44 -14.95 -2.07
CA PHE A 384 -1.26 -14.18 -1.67
C PHE A 384 -1.64 -12.97 -0.82
N VAL A 385 -2.52 -12.09 -1.32
CA VAL A 385 -2.90 -10.87 -0.60
C VAL A 385 -3.58 -11.18 0.73
N ARG A 386 -4.42 -12.23 0.80
CA ARG A 386 -5.02 -12.69 2.07
C ARG A 386 -3.94 -13.02 3.11
N ASP A 387 -2.92 -13.78 2.73
CA ASP A 387 -1.85 -14.15 3.65
C ASP A 387 -0.97 -12.95 4.05
N MET A 388 -0.86 -11.94 3.18
CA MET A 388 -0.22 -10.66 3.53
C MET A 388 -1.00 -9.92 4.62
N HIS A 389 -2.32 -10.06 4.70
CA HIS A 389 -3.14 -9.45 5.77
C HIS A 389 -3.08 -10.20 7.09
N GLU A 390 -2.68 -11.46 7.09
CA GLU A 390 -2.81 -12.33 8.26
C GLU A 390 -1.65 -12.18 9.25
N SER A 391 -0.40 -12.23 8.79
CA SER A 391 0.76 -12.11 9.69
C SER A 391 2.08 -11.73 9.00
N GLU A 392 3.01 -11.14 9.76
CA GLU A 392 4.37 -10.92 9.28
C GLU A 392 5.09 -12.24 9.01
N GLY A 393 4.77 -13.32 9.74
CA GLY A 393 5.34 -14.65 9.48
C GLY A 393 4.97 -15.19 8.08
N LYS A 394 3.74 -14.94 7.63
CA LYS A 394 3.30 -15.28 6.26
C LYS A 394 3.93 -14.35 5.21
N GLN A 395 4.08 -13.06 5.52
CA GLN A 395 4.82 -12.12 4.67
C GLN A 395 6.29 -12.53 4.50
N LEU A 396 6.95 -12.95 5.59
CA LEU A 396 8.30 -13.48 5.58
C LEU A 396 8.41 -14.74 4.73
N THR A 397 7.47 -15.67 4.90
CA THR A 397 7.41 -16.91 4.11
C THR A 397 7.30 -16.60 2.61
N ALA A 398 6.42 -15.67 2.22
CA ALA A 398 6.26 -15.25 0.83
C ALA A 398 7.53 -14.62 0.25
N MET A 399 8.20 -13.75 1.02
CA MET A 399 9.46 -13.13 0.63
C MET A 399 10.54 -14.17 0.35
N PHE A 400 10.70 -15.17 1.23
CA PHE A 400 11.74 -16.18 1.08
C PHE A 400 11.42 -17.25 0.03
N ASN A 401 10.14 -17.54 -0.21
CA ASN A 401 9.72 -18.31 -1.38
C ASN A 401 10.08 -17.57 -2.67
N PHE A 402 9.84 -16.26 -2.74
CA PHE A 402 10.23 -15.45 -3.90
C PHE A 402 11.75 -15.47 -4.13
N ILE A 403 12.54 -15.30 -3.07
CA ILE A 403 14.02 -15.42 -3.12
C ILE A 403 14.45 -16.78 -3.68
N LYS A 404 13.86 -17.87 -3.19
CA LYS A 404 14.16 -19.24 -3.62
C LYS A 404 13.78 -19.48 -5.08
N SER A 405 12.56 -19.10 -5.48
CA SER A 405 12.06 -19.28 -6.85
C SER A 405 12.90 -18.52 -7.87
N ASN A 406 13.47 -17.36 -7.49
CA ASN A 406 14.36 -16.58 -8.34
C ASN A 406 15.84 -16.98 -8.21
N ARG A 407 16.14 -18.10 -7.54
CA ARG A 407 17.51 -18.64 -7.38
C ARG A 407 18.48 -17.68 -6.69
N LEU A 408 17.94 -16.83 -5.81
CA LEU A 408 18.72 -15.91 -4.98
C LEU A 408 19.15 -16.55 -3.65
N ASP A 409 18.49 -17.65 -3.27
CA ASP A 409 18.79 -18.51 -2.13
C ASP A 409 20.27 -18.93 -2.06
N ARG A 410 20.88 -19.30 -3.19
CA ARG A 410 22.30 -19.68 -3.27
C ARG A 410 23.25 -18.61 -2.71
N PHE A 411 22.90 -17.33 -2.85
CA PHE A 411 23.73 -16.24 -2.34
C PHE A 411 23.64 -16.18 -0.82
N LEU A 412 22.48 -16.47 -0.24
CA LEU A 412 22.30 -16.56 1.21
C LEU A 412 23.03 -17.77 1.80
N ILE A 413 23.00 -18.92 1.10
CA ILE A 413 23.73 -20.14 1.50
C ILE A 413 25.24 -19.89 1.49
N ASN A 414 25.75 -19.28 0.42
CA ASN A 414 27.18 -19.01 0.25
C ASN A 414 27.64 -17.71 0.95
N ARG A 415 26.72 -16.96 1.56
CA ARG A 415 26.96 -15.65 2.20
C ARG A 415 27.57 -14.61 1.23
N ASP A 416 27.18 -14.69 -0.04
CA ASP A 416 27.54 -13.72 -1.07
C ASP A 416 26.56 -12.54 -1.04
N TRP A 417 26.81 -11.62 -0.10
CA TRP A 417 25.94 -10.45 0.12
C TRP A 417 25.94 -9.48 -1.06
N ALA A 418 27.05 -9.35 -1.76
CA ALA A 418 27.16 -8.53 -2.95
C ALA A 418 26.35 -9.11 -4.11
N GLY A 419 26.46 -10.42 -4.35
CA GLY A 419 25.67 -11.13 -5.36
C GLY A 419 24.17 -11.08 -5.05
N PHE A 420 23.79 -11.27 -3.78
CA PHE A 420 22.40 -11.14 -3.34
C PHE A 420 21.89 -9.70 -3.56
N ALA A 421 22.60 -8.70 -3.04
CA ALA A 421 22.18 -7.31 -3.09
C ALA A 421 22.06 -6.79 -4.53
N LEU A 422 22.98 -7.15 -5.42
CA LEU A 422 22.91 -6.80 -6.84
C LEU A 422 21.62 -7.32 -7.50
N ARG A 423 21.20 -8.54 -7.18
CA ARG A 423 20.05 -9.18 -7.82
C ARG A 423 18.72 -8.81 -7.18
N TYR A 424 18.73 -8.52 -5.88
CA TYR A 424 17.54 -8.11 -5.15
C TYR A 424 17.26 -6.60 -5.29
N ASN A 425 18.29 -5.76 -5.17
CA ASN A 425 18.17 -4.30 -5.16
C ASN A 425 18.58 -3.61 -6.48
N GLY A 426 19.18 -4.35 -7.41
CA GLY A 426 19.64 -3.84 -8.71
C GLY A 426 21.05 -3.25 -8.70
N GLU A 427 21.50 -2.71 -9.84
CA GLU A 427 22.88 -2.26 -10.05
C GLU A 427 23.35 -1.16 -9.09
N SER A 428 22.40 -0.37 -8.57
CA SER A 428 22.66 0.69 -7.60
C SER A 428 22.91 0.20 -6.16
N TYR A 429 22.95 -1.12 -5.92
CA TYR A 429 23.03 -1.67 -4.57
C TYR A 429 24.25 -1.16 -3.77
N ARG A 430 25.40 -0.98 -4.43
CA ARG A 430 26.63 -0.47 -3.81
C ARG A 430 26.50 0.97 -3.34
N VAL A 431 25.78 1.81 -4.08
CA VAL A 431 25.55 3.22 -3.72
C VAL A 431 24.82 3.31 -2.38
N ASN A 432 23.90 2.38 -2.14
CA ASN A 432 23.12 2.29 -0.91
C ASN A 432 23.75 1.35 0.14
N ARG A 433 24.94 0.81 -0.14
CA ARG A 433 25.73 -0.10 0.71
C ARG A 433 24.93 -1.32 1.18
N TYR A 434 24.06 -1.88 0.33
CA TYR A 434 23.19 -3.00 0.71
C TYR A 434 23.99 -4.25 1.10
N ASP A 435 25.05 -4.54 0.35
CA ASP A 435 25.97 -5.63 0.60
C ASP A 435 26.68 -5.52 1.95
N GLU A 436 27.23 -4.36 2.25
CA GLU A 436 27.91 -4.10 3.52
C GLU A 436 26.93 -4.20 4.70
N LYS A 437 25.73 -3.61 4.57
CA LYS A 437 24.68 -3.71 5.59
C LYS A 437 24.24 -5.15 5.84
N LEU A 438 24.06 -5.95 4.79
CA LEU A 438 23.71 -7.36 4.90
C LEU A 438 24.82 -8.15 5.61
N ALA A 439 26.08 -7.89 5.28
CA ALA A 439 27.23 -8.53 5.93
C ALA A 439 27.33 -8.15 7.43
N GLU A 440 27.18 -6.87 7.75
CA GLU A 440 27.18 -6.35 9.12
C GLU A 440 26.04 -6.96 9.95
N ALA A 441 24.81 -6.94 9.41
CA ALA A 441 23.64 -7.53 10.06
C ALA A 441 23.79 -9.04 10.27
N TYR A 442 24.33 -9.76 9.28
CA TYR A 442 24.62 -11.19 9.42
C TYR A 442 25.59 -11.46 10.57
N ASN A 443 26.70 -10.73 10.65
CA ASN A 443 27.68 -10.90 11.72
C ASN A 443 27.07 -10.60 13.10
N TYR A 444 26.23 -9.56 13.21
CA TYR A 444 25.49 -9.26 14.43
C TYR A 444 24.63 -10.45 14.87
N TRP A 445 23.77 -10.96 13.99
CA TRP A 445 22.86 -12.07 14.33
C TRP A 445 23.56 -13.40 14.56
N ARG A 446 24.70 -13.62 13.93
CA ARG A 446 25.52 -14.80 14.15
C ARG A 446 26.13 -14.84 15.54
N ASN A 447 26.47 -13.68 16.10
CA ASN A 447 27.07 -13.55 17.43
C ASN A 447 26.00 -13.43 18.54
N ALA A 448 24.76 -13.08 18.18
CA ALA A 448 23.64 -12.96 19.11
C ALA A 448 22.85 -14.27 19.31
N ALA A 449 23.07 -15.26 18.44
CA ALA A 449 22.52 -16.61 18.52
C ALA A 449 23.49 -17.54 19.27
#